data_AF-A0A0D3KIN1-F1
#
_entry.id   AF-A0A0D3KIN1-F1
#
_cell.length_a   1.000
_cell.length_b   1.000
_cell.length_c   1.000
_cell.angle_alpha   90.00
_cell.angle_beta   90.00
_cell.angle_gamma   90.00
#
_symmetry.space_group_name_H-M   'P 1'
#
loop_
_entity.id
_entity.type
_entity.pdbx_description
1 polymer ?
#
loop_
_entity_poly.entity_id
_entity_poly.type
_entity_poly.pdbx_seq_one_letter_code
_entity_poly.pdbx_strand_id
1 'polypeptide(L)'
;MLELSALFGEVEQELDDSKIHFRVGGLSSVMRIGNVRDETGRLISMHTISAPLPPGGSAQYRAAERQPAWHTDSLYRRRPPVGSALYCVTAPPSGGATCFADATTAFASLDEVTKERLRGLTCVCSMAHHDAKVKKRGSPDYPTLSEAQRRANPAQRVPLVLRHPQTGREALSGMNAGTCAVLPGGAELSRAEMDRCELEAVEMPSVEAELRALLPFATRDEFVVQWQWEPGDFVVWDNRCTMHCATGFEWQRFTREMWRTTLVREWEE
;
A
#
# COMPACT_ATOMS: atom_id res chain seq x y z
N MET A 1 -23.26 5.32 -15.24
CA MET A 1 -21.78 5.40 -15.14
C MET A 1 -21.28 6.52 -14.22
N LEU A 2 -22.02 7.62 -14.02
CA LEU A 2 -21.66 8.75 -13.14
C LEU A 2 -21.73 8.47 -11.61
N GLU A 3 -22.31 7.36 -11.16
CA GLU A 3 -22.40 7.05 -9.72
C GLU A 3 -21.13 6.39 -9.15
N LEU A 4 -20.34 5.68 -9.96
CA LEU A 4 -19.16 4.98 -9.46
C LEU A 4 -18.03 5.96 -9.10
N SER A 5 -17.83 7.02 -9.90
CA SER A 5 -16.83 8.05 -9.61
C SER A 5 -17.08 8.74 -8.27
N ALA A 6 -18.34 8.97 -7.90
CA ALA A 6 -18.70 9.57 -6.61
C ALA A 6 -18.27 8.72 -5.39
N LEU A 7 -18.09 7.41 -5.56
CA LEU A 7 -17.63 6.50 -4.50
C LEU A 7 -16.11 6.53 -4.31
N PHE A 8 -15.38 6.75 -5.40
CA PHE A 8 -13.91 6.74 -5.43
C PHE A 8 -13.27 8.12 -5.36
N GLY A 9 -14.06 9.20 -5.35
CA GLY A 9 -13.53 10.56 -5.21
C GLY A 9 -12.95 11.11 -6.52
N GLU A 10 -12.02 12.05 -6.38
CA GLU A 10 -11.39 12.76 -7.49
C GLU A 10 -10.00 12.21 -7.78
N VAL A 11 -9.55 12.40 -9.02
CA VAL A 11 -8.15 12.12 -9.39
C VAL A 11 -7.25 13.14 -8.70
N GLU A 12 -6.24 12.64 -8.00
CA GLU A 12 -5.16 13.47 -7.47
C GLU A 12 -4.46 14.19 -8.63
N GLN A 13 -4.56 15.53 -8.66
CA GLN A 13 -4.17 16.32 -9.84
C GLN A 13 -2.66 16.34 -10.09
N GLU A 14 -1.87 16.19 -9.03
CA GLU A 14 -0.42 16.27 -9.08
C GLU A 14 0.24 15.14 -8.29
N LEU A 15 1.27 14.55 -8.88
CA LEU A 15 2.16 13.63 -8.19
C LEU A 15 3.08 14.40 -7.25
N ASP A 16 3.44 13.80 -6.12
CA ASP A 16 4.49 14.32 -5.26
C ASP A 16 5.86 14.35 -5.99
N ASP A 17 6.76 15.21 -5.51
CA ASP A 17 8.09 15.42 -6.10
C ASP A 17 8.92 14.13 -6.21
N SER A 18 8.73 13.17 -5.28
CA SER A 18 9.46 11.90 -5.30
C SER A 18 9.03 10.99 -6.45
N LYS A 19 7.83 11.21 -7.00
CA LYS A 19 7.22 10.40 -8.07
C LYS A 19 7.21 11.09 -9.43
N ILE A 20 7.57 12.37 -9.51
CA ILE A 20 7.53 13.12 -10.77
C ILE A 20 8.39 12.49 -11.89
N HIS A 21 9.47 11.81 -11.50
CA HIS A 21 10.34 11.08 -12.44
C HIS A 21 9.67 9.85 -13.08
N PHE A 22 8.61 9.33 -12.48
CA PHE A 22 7.84 8.19 -13.01
C PHE A 22 6.63 8.63 -13.83
N ARG A 23 6.41 9.94 -13.99
CA ARG A 23 5.24 10.50 -14.64
C ARG A 23 5.14 10.09 -16.12
N VAL A 24 3.94 9.79 -16.57
CA VAL A 24 3.63 9.58 -18.00
C VAL A 24 3.61 10.94 -18.71
N GLY A 25 4.28 11.02 -19.87
CA GLY A 25 4.40 12.27 -20.62
C GLY A 25 3.02 12.88 -20.94
N GLY A 26 2.83 14.16 -20.64
CA GLY A 26 1.57 14.87 -20.88
C GLY A 26 0.47 14.63 -19.86
N LEU A 27 0.67 13.78 -18.85
CA LEU A 27 -0.32 13.47 -17.80
C LEU A 27 0.24 13.83 -16.42
N SER A 28 -0.29 14.86 -15.77
CA SER A 28 0.24 15.36 -14.47
C SER A 28 0.04 14.39 -13.30
N SER A 29 -1.00 13.56 -13.37
CA SER A 29 -1.52 12.71 -12.29
C SER A 29 -1.28 11.21 -12.50
N VAL A 30 -0.56 10.83 -13.55
CA VAL A 30 -0.38 9.42 -13.96
C VAL A 30 1.09 9.05 -13.90
N MET A 31 1.39 7.96 -13.19
CA MET A 31 2.75 7.42 -13.06
C MET A 31 2.88 6.02 -13.65
N ARG A 32 4.08 5.66 -14.11
CA ARG A 32 4.42 4.31 -14.56
C ARG A 32 4.78 3.41 -13.38
N ILE A 33 4.17 2.23 -13.35
CA ILE A 33 4.51 1.13 -12.44
C ILE A 33 5.00 -0.06 -13.29
N GLY A 34 6.13 -0.64 -12.92
CA GLY A 34 6.74 -1.75 -13.67
C GLY A 34 8.23 -1.54 -13.88
N ASN A 35 8.79 -2.04 -14.98
CA ASN A 35 10.24 -2.07 -15.24
C ASN A 35 10.63 -1.34 -16.55
N VAL A 36 9.96 -0.23 -16.85
CA VAL A 36 10.17 0.58 -18.05
C VAL A 36 11.40 1.46 -17.92
N ARG A 37 12.21 1.52 -18.97
CA ARG A 37 13.42 2.34 -19.07
C ARG A 37 13.30 3.31 -20.24
N ASP A 38 13.94 4.46 -20.14
CA ASP A 38 14.09 5.39 -21.26
C ASP A 38 15.20 4.93 -22.22
N GLU A 39 15.42 5.70 -23.30
CA GLU A 39 16.42 5.45 -24.33
C GLU A 39 17.86 5.39 -23.79
N THR A 40 18.11 6.00 -22.62
CA THR A 40 19.42 5.97 -21.95
C THR A 40 19.58 4.76 -21.02
N GLY A 41 18.53 3.94 -20.88
CA GLY A 41 18.50 2.80 -19.97
C GLY A 41 18.15 3.16 -18.53
N ARG A 42 17.85 4.42 -18.22
CA ARG A 42 17.41 4.85 -16.89
C ARG A 42 15.99 4.36 -16.63
N LEU A 43 15.75 3.83 -15.43
CA LEU A 43 14.42 3.39 -15.01
C LEU A 43 13.49 4.60 -14.84
N ILE A 44 12.38 4.61 -15.57
CA ILE A 44 11.36 5.68 -15.58
C ILE A 44 10.00 5.19 -15.07
N SER A 45 10.00 4.07 -14.36
CA SER A 45 8.84 3.51 -13.67
C SER A 45 9.19 3.09 -12.26
N MET A 46 8.18 3.10 -11.38
CA MET A 46 8.33 2.53 -10.04
C MET A 46 8.34 1.00 -10.17
N HIS A 47 9.50 0.39 -9.92
CA HIS A 47 9.70 -1.05 -10.02
C HIS A 47 9.83 -1.68 -8.63
N THR A 48 9.06 -2.73 -8.37
CA THR A 48 9.23 -3.58 -7.20
C THR A 48 9.49 -5.00 -7.67
N ILE A 49 10.60 -5.59 -7.23
CA ILE A 49 10.92 -6.98 -7.50
C ILE A 49 10.20 -7.84 -6.45
N SER A 50 9.35 -8.74 -6.92
CA SER A 50 8.67 -9.73 -6.10
C SER A 50 8.93 -11.12 -6.68
N ALA A 51 8.84 -12.15 -5.86
CA ALA A 51 8.94 -13.52 -6.34
C ALA A 51 7.70 -13.88 -7.16
N PRO A 52 7.84 -14.60 -8.29
CA PRO A 52 6.68 -15.12 -9.02
C PRO A 52 5.94 -16.13 -8.13
N LEU A 53 4.61 -16.16 -8.25
CA LEU A 53 3.84 -17.28 -7.72
C LEU A 53 3.94 -18.46 -8.69
N PRO A 54 4.03 -19.70 -8.20
CA PRO A 54 3.86 -20.85 -9.06
C PRO A 54 2.45 -20.84 -9.69
N PRO A 55 2.23 -21.53 -10.81
CA PRO A 55 0.89 -21.68 -11.39
C PRO A 55 -0.09 -22.26 -10.35
N GLY A 56 -1.24 -21.59 -10.14
CA GLY A 56 -2.20 -21.95 -9.08
C GLY A 56 -1.70 -21.69 -7.66
N GLY A 57 -0.59 -20.96 -7.51
CA GLY A 57 0.02 -20.63 -6.23
C GLY A 57 -0.76 -19.58 -5.46
N SER A 58 -0.75 -19.72 -4.14
CA SER A 58 -1.40 -18.80 -3.23
C SER A 58 -0.55 -17.55 -2.99
N ALA A 59 -1.22 -16.38 -2.95
CA ALA A 59 -0.65 -15.12 -2.51
C ALA A 59 -0.71 -14.94 -0.98
N GLN A 60 -1.14 -15.96 -0.23
CA GLN A 60 -1.24 -15.91 1.22
C GLN A 60 0.12 -15.54 1.84
N TYR A 61 0.07 -14.62 2.80
CA TYR A 61 1.24 -14.09 3.46
C TYR A 61 1.95 -15.16 4.29
N ARG A 62 3.25 -15.31 4.03
CA ARG A 62 4.17 -16.23 4.72
C ARG A 62 5.01 -15.43 5.71
N ALA A 63 4.68 -15.52 7.00
CA ALA A 63 5.30 -14.71 8.05
C ALA A 63 6.82 -14.86 8.11
N ALA A 64 7.34 -16.10 8.00
CA ALA A 64 8.77 -16.38 8.03
C ALA A 64 9.55 -15.72 6.88
N GLU A 65 8.93 -15.55 5.72
CA GLU A 65 9.54 -14.95 4.53
C GLU A 65 9.25 -13.45 4.40
N ARG A 66 8.29 -12.93 5.17
CA ARG A 66 7.73 -11.58 5.06
C ARG A 66 7.28 -11.23 3.64
N GLN A 67 6.66 -12.20 2.96
CA GLN A 67 6.19 -12.11 1.59
C GLN A 67 4.82 -12.77 1.42
N PRO A 68 4.01 -12.36 0.43
CA PRO A 68 4.19 -11.19 -0.44
C PRO A 68 4.08 -9.85 0.32
N ALA A 69 4.48 -8.75 -0.31
CA ALA A 69 4.42 -7.41 0.29
C ALA A 69 2.99 -6.81 0.25
N TRP A 70 2.07 -7.42 1.00
CA TRP A 70 0.70 -6.95 1.15
C TRP A 70 0.65 -5.57 1.82
N HIS A 71 -0.09 -4.65 1.23
CA HIS A 71 -0.23 -3.30 1.73
C HIS A 71 -1.53 -2.60 1.27
N THR A 72 -1.87 -1.55 1.99
CA THR A 72 -2.80 -0.48 1.67
C THR A 72 -1.98 0.77 1.37
N ASP A 73 -2.32 1.49 0.31
CA ASP A 73 -1.53 2.62 -0.17
C ASP A 73 -1.52 3.79 0.82
N SER A 74 -0.33 4.34 1.05
CA SER A 74 -0.07 5.67 1.65
C SER A 74 -0.90 6.09 2.89
N LEU A 75 -1.12 5.18 3.84
CA LEU A 75 -1.78 5.48 5.12
C LEU A 75 -1.03 6.48 6.02
N TYR A 76 0.23 6.80 5.71
CA TYR A 76 1.03 7.83 6.38
C TYR A 76 0.73 9.26 5.93
N ARG A 77 -0.16 9.47 4.95
CA ARG A 77 -0.56 10.81 4.50
C ARG A 77 -1.63 11.38 5.42
N ARG A 78 -1.59 12.70 5.69
CA ARG A 78 -2.65 13.40 6.45
C ARG A 78 -4.05 13.14 5.89
N ARG A 79 -4.15 13.07 4.57
CA ARG A 79 -5.35 12.65 3.83
C ARG A 79 -4.97 11.43 3.01
N PRO A 80 -5.17 10.20 3.53
CA PRO A 80 -4.86 8.99 2.79
C PRO A 80 -5.70 8.91 1.51
N PRO A 81 -5.17 8.28 0.44
CA PRO A 81 -5.93 8.05 -0.77
C PRO A 81 -7.09 7.10 -0.48
N VAL A 82 -8.25 7.38 -1.09
CA VAL A 82 -9.46 6.55 -0.95
C VAL A 82 -9.45 5.38 -1.94
N GLY A 83 -8.62 5.45 -2.97
CA GLY A 83 -8.52 4.42 -4.00
C GLY A 83 -7.37 4.71 -4.95
N SER A 84 -7.22 3.80 -5.90
CA SER A 84 -6.30 3.95 -7.03
C SER A 84 -6.93 3.29 -8.25
N ALA A 85 -6.50 3.73 -9.43
CA ALA A 85 -6.82 3.07 -10.68
C ALA A 85 -5.52 2.66 -11.39
N LEU A 86 -5.52 1.49 -12.00
CA LEU A 86 -4.38 0.93 -12.71
C LEU A 86 -4.81 0.43 -14.09
N TYR A 87 -4.15 0.97 -15.12
CA TYR A 87 -4.33 0.61 -16.52
C TYR A 87 -3.15 -0.23 -17.01
N CYS A 88 -3.42 -1.36 -17.68
CA CYS A 88 -2.37 -2.20 -18.26
C CYS A 88 -1.99 -1.73 -19.66
N VAL A 89 -0.74 -1.27 -19.81
CA VAL A 89 -0.16 -0.97 -21.12
C VAL A 89 0.47 -2.22 -21.71
N THR A 90 1.32 -2.90 -20.91
CA THR A 90 2.02 -4.12 -21.31
C THR A 90 2.07 -5.08 -20.13
N ALA A 91 1.72 -6.34 -20.37
CA ALA A 91 1.83 -7.43 -19.40
C ALA A 91 2.89 -8.46 -19.85
N PRO A 92 3.63 -9.09 -18.91
CA PRO A 92 4.48 -10.23 -19.24
C PRO A 92 3.63 -11.46 -19.62
N PRO A 93 4.18 -12.44 -20.37
CA PRO A 93 3.43 -13.64 -20.77
C PRO A 93 3.07 -14.57 -19.60
N SER A 94 3.76 -14.46 -18.46
CA SER A 94 3.36 -15.12 -17.21
C SER A 94 3.80 -14.33 -15.98
N GLY A 95 3.12 -14.53 -14.86
CA GLY A 95 3.36 -13.78 -13.62
C GLY A 95 2.89 -12.34 -13.71
N GLY A 96 3.39 -11.47 -12.83
CA GLY A 96 3.12 -10.03 -12.88
C GLY A 96 1.67 -9.63 -12.56
N ALA A 97 0.87 -10.58 -12.06
CA ALA A 97 -0.49 -10.38 -11.56
C ALA A 97 -0.51 -9.42 -10.35
N THR A 98 -1.66 -8.82 -10.11
CA THR A 98 -1.94 -8.10 -8.87
C THR A 98 -2.96 -8.88 -8.06
N CYS A 99 -2.66 -9.15 -6.80
CA CYS A 99 -3.60 -9.79 -5.88
C CYS A 99 -4.24 -8.73 -4.99
N PHE A 100 -5.55 -8.82 -4.80
CA PHE A 100 -6.37 -7.95 -3.96
C PHE A 100 -7.05 -8.77 -2.88
N ALA A 101 -6.94 -8.36 -1.62
CA ALA A 101 -7.58 -9.01 -0.49
C ALA A 101 -8.72 -8.14 0.04
N ASP A 102 -9.92 -8.72 0.20
CA ASP A 102 -11.07 -8.05 0.82
C ASP A 102 -10.90 -7.98 2.33
N ALA A 103 -10.43 -6.83 2.80
CA ALA A 103 -10.20 -6.58 4.22
C ALA A 103 -11.49 -6.50 5.04
N THR A 104 -12.65 -6.30 4.38
CA THR A 104 -13.98 -6.27 5.01
C THR A 104 -14.44 -7.68 5.34
N THR A 105 -14.37 -8.58 4.35
CA THR A 105 -14.79 -9.98 4.53
C THR A 105 -13.82 -10.72 5.43
N ALA A 106 -12.51 -10.44 5.34
CA ALA A 106 -11.53 -10.93 6.30
C ALA A 106 -11.89 -10.51 7.74
N PHE A 107 -12.14 -9.21 8.00
CA PHE A 107 -12.55 -8.75 9.33
C PHE A 107 -13.84 -9.42 9.83
N ALA A 108 -14.86 -9.48 8.98
CA ALA A 108 -16.16 -10.06 9.31
C ALA A 108 -16.07 -11.55 9.70
N SER A 109 -15.05 -12.25 9.19
CA SER A 109 -14.81 -13.69 9.43
C SER A 109 -14.04 -13.99 10.72
N LEU A 110 -13.54 -12.97 11.44
CA LEU A 110 -12.92 -13.13 12.75
C LEU A 110 -13.96 -13.45 13.83
N ASP A 111 -13.54 -14.09 14.92
CA ASP A 111 -14.36 -14.23 16.12
C ASP A 111 -14.58 -12.88 16.81
N GLU A 112 -15.67 -12.75 17.58
CA GLU A 112 -16.04 -11.48 18.20
C GLU A 112 -15.03 -10.96 19.22
N VAL A 113 -14.35 -11.86 19.97
CA VAL A 113 -13.32 -11.45 20.94
C VAL A 113 -12.15 -10.81 20.21
N THR A 114 -11.71 -11.40 19.10
CA THR A 114 -10.67 -10.81 18.25
C THR A 114 -11.14 -9.47 17.69
N LYS A 115 -12.36 -9.39 17.13
CA LYS A 115 -12.89 -8.14 16.57
C LYS A 115 -12.91 -7.00 17.60
N GLU A 116 -13.43 -7.23 18.80
CA GLU A 116 -13.48 -6.25 19.88
C GLU A 116 -12.08 -5.75 20.26
N ARG A 117 -11.12 -6.67 20.39
CA ARG A 117 -9.72 -6.33 20.66
C ARG A 117 -9.13 -5.44 19.56
N LEU A 118 -9.32 -5.79 18.29
CA LEU A 118 -8.76 -5.03 17.16
C LEU A 118 -9.39 -3.63 17.01
N ARG A 119 -10.68 -3.46 17.32
CA ARG A 119 -11.35 -2.15 17.32
C ARG A 119 -10.69 -1.14 18.27
N GLY A 120 -10.08 -1.62 19.35
CA GLY A 120 -9.35 -0.80 20.31
C GLY A 120 -7.94 -0.39 19.87
N LEU A 121 -7.46 -0.82 18.70
CA LEU A 121 -6.09 -0.61 18.25
C LEU A 121 -5.97 0.47 17.17
N THR A 122 -4.86 1.21 17.22
CA THR A 122 -4.49 2.28 16.30
C THR A 122 -3.09 2.04 15.75
N CYS A 123 -2.96 2.10 14.44
CA CYS A 123 -1.70 2.07 13.72
C CYS A 123 -1.08 3.48 13.64
N VAL A 124 0.22 3.55 13.90
CA VAL A 124 1.04 4.76 13.75
C VAL A 124 1.79 4.65 12.43
N CYS A 125 1.44 5.49 11.46
CA CYS A 125 1.93 5.44 10.08
C CYS A 125 2.79 6.68 9.78
N SER A 126 4.10 6.51 9.62
CA SER A 126 5.03 7.61 9.34
C SER A 126 5.61 7.54 7.93
N MET A 127 5.60 8.68 7.23
CA MET A 127 6.24 8.84 5.93
C MET A 127 7.76 8.75 6.08
N ALA A 128 8.33 9.31 7.15
CA ALA A 128 9.76 9.23 7.41
C ALA A 128 10.21 7.77 7.65
N HIS A 129 9.43 6.99 8.40
CA HIS A 129 9.67 5.55 8.56
C HIS A 129 9.60 4.82 7.22
N HIS A 130 8.57 5.10 6.40
CA HIS A 130 8.44 4.55 5.05
C HIS A 130 9.69 4.84 4.20
N ASP A 131 10.12 6.10 4.12
CA ASP A 131 11.23 6.53 3.28
C ASP A 131 12.55 5.90 3.73
N ALA A 132 12.81 5.88 5.04
CA ALA A 132 13.98 5.23 5.62
C ALA A 132 13.99 3.72 5.32
N LYS A 133 12.83 3.07 5.33
CA LYS A 133 12.68 1.63 5.02
C LYS A 133 12.90 1.35 3.55
N VAL A 134 12.38 2.17 2.64
CA VAL A 134 12.64 2.06 1.19
C VAL A 134 14.13 2.23 0.92
N LYS A 135 14.76 3.24 1.52
CA LYS A 135 16.20 3.47 1.40
C LYS A 135 17.03 2.27 1.85
N LYS A 136 16.74 1.70 3.02
CA LYS A 136 17.42 0.50 3.54
C LYS A 136 17.19 -0.77 2.72
N ARG A 137 16.07 -0.87 1.99
CA ARG A 137 15.68 -2.07 1.22
C ARG A 137 16.23 -2.12 -0.22
N GLY A 138 17.12 -1.20 -0.59
CA GLY A 138 17.82 -1.25 -1.88
C GLY A 138 17.59 -0.05 -2.80
N SER A 139 17.16 1.09 -2.25
CA SER A 139 17.06 2.36 -2.98
C SER A 139 17.84 3.46 -2.25
N PRO A 140 19.19 3.42 -2.23
CA PRO A 140 20.01 4.31 -1.41
C PRO A 140 19.79 5.80 -1.70
N ASP A 141 19.42 6.14 -2.94
CA ASP A 141 19.15 7.51 -3.40
C ASP A 141 17.70 7.95 -3.19
N TYR A 142 16.87 7.11 -2.55
CA TYR A 142 15.49 7.47 -2.26
C TYR A 142 15.46 8.70 -1.33
N PRO A 143 14.67 9.74 -1.66
CA PRO A 143 14.63 10.96 -0.88
C PRO A 143 14.07 10.69 0.52
N THR A 144 14.71 11.26 1.53
CA THR A 144 14.26 11.19 2.93
C THR A 144 14.02 12.59 3.46
N LEU A 145 13.00 12.74 4.31
CA LEU A 145 12.66 14.02 4.92
C LEU A 145 13.80 14.55 5.80
N SER A 146 14.11 15.83 5.64
CA SER A 146 14.89 16.59 6.62
C SER A 146 14.17 16.66 7.98
N GLU A 147 14.88 17.06 9.02
CA GLU A 147 14.29 17.21 10.37
C GLU A 147 13.10 18.18 10.38
N ALA A 148 13.20 19.31 9.66
CA ALA A 148 12.11 20.27 9.54
C ALA A 148 10.90 19.68 8.79
N GLN A 149 11.15 18.94 7.71
CA GLN A 149 10.08 18.27 6.96
C GLN A 149 9.42 17.15 7.76
N ARG A 150 10.17 16.38 8.57
CA ARG A 150 9.62 15.38 9.50
C ARG A 150 8.68 16.03 10.50
N ARG A 151 9.08 17.15 11.12
CA ARG A 151 8.22 17.90 12.05
C ARG A 151 6.94 18.40 11.37
N ALA A 152 7.03 18.84 10.12
CA ALA A 152 5.88 19.29 9.34
C ALA A 152 4.98 18.13 8.84
N ASN A 153 5.49 16.90 8.84
CA ASN A 153 4.79 15.69 8.41
C ASN A 153 4.77 14.66 9.56
N PRO A 154 4.06 14.94 10.66
CA PRO A 154 3.98 14.01 11.79
C PRO A 154 3.34 12.70 11.38
N ALA A 155 3.68 11.62 12.09
CA ALA A 155 3.07 10.31 11.91
C ALA A 155 1.54 10.37 12.04
N GLN A 156 0.85 9.68 11.15
CA GLN A 156 -0.61 9.61 11.13
C GLN A 156 -1.11 8.46 11.99
N ARG A 157 -2.29 8.67 12.58
CA ARG A 157 -2.97 7.67 13.40
C ARG A 157 -4.14 7.11 12.63
N VAL A 158 -4.09 5.83 12.32
CA VAL A 158 -5.11 5.14 11.52
C VAL A 158 -5.68 4.01 12.38
N PRO A 159 -7.02 3.90 12.54
CA PRO A 159 -7.58 2.79 13.29
C PRO A 159 -7.25 1.46 12.61
N LEU A 160 -6.92 0.43 13.38
CA LEU A 160 -6.65 -0.91 12.82
C LEU A 160 -7.91 -1.52 12.19
N VAL A 161 -9.09 -1.10 12.67
CA VAL A 161 -10.40 -1.41 12.10
C VAL A 161 -11.02 -0.11 11.62
N LEU A 162 -11.08 0.08 10.31
CA LEU A 162 -11.71 1.25 9.71
C LEU A 162 -13.19 0.96 9.46
N ARG A 163 -14.08 1.81 9.98
CA ARG A 163 -15.48 1.83 9.58
C ARG A 163 -15.61 2.64 8.29
N HIS A 164 -15.97 1.97 7.20
CA HIS A 164 -16.04 2.57 5.88
C HIS A 164 -17.12 3.69 5.84
N PRO A 165 -16.77 4.92 5.42
CA PRO A 165 -17.67 6.06 5.58
C PRO A 165 -18.95 5.99 4.73
N GLN A 166 -18.91 5.36 3.55
CA GLN A 166 -20.09 5.20 2.69
C GLN A 166 -20.93 3.95 3.03
N THR A 167 -20.30 2.80 3.29
CA THR A 167 -21.03 1.52 3.47
C THR A 167 -21.31 1.20 4.93
N GLY A 168 -20.63 1.84 5.87
CA GLY A 168 -20.73 1.55 7.31
C GLY A 168 -20.11 0.22 7.74
N ARG A 169 -19.59 -0.59 6.80
CA ARG A 169 -18.93 -1.88 7.08
C ARG A 169 -17.55 -1.65 7.68
N GLU A 170 -17.12 -2.55 8.54
CA GLU A 170 -15.79 -2.53 9.15
C GLU A 170 -14.79 -3.35 8.32
N ALA A 171 -13.58 -2.83 8.13
CA ALA A 171 -12.50 -3.48 7.41
C ALA A 171 -11.18 -3.38 8.17
N LEU A 172 -10.31 -4.39 8.01
CA LEU A 172 -8.93 -4.32 8.46
C LEU A 172 -8.19 -3.17 7.72
N SER A 173 -7.41 -2.39 8.45
CA SER A 173 -6.64 -1.25 7.94
C SER A 173 -5.25 -1.21 8.60
N GLY A 174 -4.43 -0.23 8.25
CA GLY A 174 -3.12 -0.02 8.88
C GLY A 174 -1.99 -0.91 8.34
N MET A 175 -2.27 -1.83 7.40
CA MET A 175 -1.26 -2.60 6.69
C MET A 175 -0.55 -1.71 5.68
N ASN A 176 0.45 -0.94 6.10
CA ASN A 176 1.20 -0.04 5.23
C ASN A 176 2.70 -0.16 5.50
N ALA A 177 3.52 0.15 4.49
CA ALA A 177 4.97 0.10 4.63
C ALA A 177 5.52 1.12 5.65
N GLY A 178 4.80 2.22 5.87
CA GLY A 178 5.06 3.26 6.86
C GLY A 178 4.53 2.99 8.27
N THR A 179 3.80 1.89 8.50
CA THR A 179 3.31 1.56 9.84
C THR A 179 4.44 1.10 10.73
N CYS A 180 4.78 1.92 11.74
CA CYS A 180 5.89 1.67 12.66
C CYS A 180 5.45 1.18 14.04
N ALA A 181 4.19 1.36 14.43
CA ALA A 181 3.65 0.82 15.67
C ALA A 181 2.15 0.53 15.59
N VAL A 182 1.67 -0.38 16.44
CA VAL A 182 0.25 -0.56 16.77
C VAL A 182 0.08 -0.35 18.26
N LEU A 183 -0.87 0.50 18.65
CA LEU A 183 -1.05 0.95 20.03
C LEU A 183 -2.53 0.91 20.41
N PRO A 184 -2.88 0.69 21.69
CA PRO A 184 -4.23 0.95 22.18
C PRO A 184 -4.68 2.39 21.91
N GLY A 185 -5.98 2.59 21.72
CA GLY A 185 -6.59 3.90 21.47
C GLY A 185 -6.18 4.94 22.52
N GLY A 186 -5.50 5.99 22.08
CA GLY A 186 -5.00 7.09 22.93
C GLY A 186 -3.56 6.93 23.44
N ALA A 187 -2.93 5.76 23.31
CA ALA A 187 -1.52 5.61 23.68
C ALA A 187 -0.59 6.29 22.65
N GLU A 188 0.55 6.80 23.12
CA GLU A 188 1.54 7.50 22.32
C GLU A 188 2.92 6.87 22.44
N LEU A 189 3.71 6.98 21.37
CA LEU A 189 5.14 6.73 21.44
C LEU A 189 5.81 7.95 22.04
N SER A 190 6.82 7.73 22.88
CA SER A 190 7.74 8.78 23.25
C SER A 190 8.47 9.33 22.01
N ARG A 191 9.01 10.54 22.13
CA ARG A 191 9.79 11.14 21.04
C ARG A 191 10.98 10.27 20.62
N ALA A 192 11.67 9.65 21.58
CA ALA A 192 12.80 8.76 21.31
C ALA A 192 12.39 7.49 20.56
N GLU A 193 11.25 6.88 20.91
CA GLU A 193 10.70 5.73 20.18
C GLU A 193 10.30 6.10 18.75
N MET A 194 9.67 7.27 18.57
CA MET A 194 9.33 7.78 17.25
C MET A 194 10.58 8.06 16.41
N ASP A 195 11.60 8.72 16.98
CA ASP A 195 12.86 8.99 16.28
C ASP A 195 13.54 7.70 15.86
N ARG A 196 13.55 6.67 16.71
CA ARG A 196 14.06 5.33 16.35
C ARG A 196 13.26 4.72 15.19
N CYS A 197 11.94 4.81 15.22
CA CYS A 197 11.10 4.33 14.13
C CYS A 197 11.43 5.04 12.81
N GLU A 198 11.50 6.37 12.83
CA GLU A 198 11.60 7.21 11.63
C GLU A 198 13.01 7.28 11.04
N LEU A 199 14.05 7.31 11.88
CA LEU A 199 15.44 7.46 11.45
C LEU A 199 16.12 6.12 11.21
N GLU A 200 15.77 5.11 12.01
CA GLU A 200 16.38 3.78 11.92
C GLU A 200 15.47 2.77 11.20
N ALA A 201 14.30 3.18 10.71
CA ALA A 201 13.32 2.30 10.05
C ALA A 201 12.96 1.08 10.92
N VAL A 202 12.91 1.26 12.24
CA VAL A 202 12.57 0.19 13.19
C VAL A 202 11.05 0.12 13.35
N GLU A 203 10.50 -1.07 13.21
CA GLU A 203 9.12 -1.35 13.60
C GLU A 203 9.09 -1.69 15.10
N MET A 204 8.16 -1.11 15.85
CA MET A 204 7.89 -1.51 17.22
C MET A 204 7.41 -2.97 17.26
N PRO A 205 7.67 -3.73 18.34
CA PRO A 205 7.25 -5.14 18.44
C PRO A 205 5.75 -5.37 18.19
N SER A 206 4.91 -4.37 18.48
CA SER A 206 3.48 -4.44 18.23
C SER A 206 3.10 -4.54 16.74
N VAL A 207 3.95 -4.10 15.81
CA VAL A 207 3.71 -4.31 14.37
C VAL A 207 3.75 -5.80 14.03
N GLU A 208 4.72 -6.53 14.59
CA GLU A 208 4.82 -7.98 14.39
C GLU A 208 3.66 -8.70 15.06
N ALA A 209 3.39 -8.38 16.33
CA ALA A 209 2.36 -9.03 17.12
C ALA A 209 0.93 -8.81 16.58
N GLU A 210 0.65 -7.62 16.04
CA GLU A 210 -0.70 -7.26 15.61
C GLU A 210 -0.89 -7.36 14.10
N LEU A 211 -0.01 -6.75 13.30
CA LEU A 211 -0.21 -6.72 11.84
C LEU A 211 0.33 -7.98 11.18
N ARG A 212 1.58 -8.36 11.47
CA ARG A 212 2.21 -9.49 10.77
C ARG A 212 1.57 -10.82 11.16
N ALA A 213 1.08 -10.94 12.39
CA ALA A 213 0.30 -12.09 12.83
C ALA A 213 -1.10 -12.19 12.18
N LEU A 214 -1.73 -11.06 11.81
CA LEU A 214 -3.03 -11.05 11.14
C LEU A 214 -2.93 -11.37 9.64
N LEU A 215 -1.83 -10.99 8.99
CA LEU A 215 -1.69 -11.13 7.53
C LEU A 215 -1.92 -12.56 7.01
N PRO A 216 -1.41 -13.65 7.62
CA PRO A 216 -1.69 -15.01 7.14
C PRO A 216 -3.18 -15.34 7.08
N PHE A 217 -3.98 -14.84 8.03
CA PHE A 217 -5.43 -15.01 8.01
C PHE A 217 -6.08 -14.10 6.97
N ALA A 218 -5.75 -12.80 7.00
CA ALA A 218 -6.39 -11.78 6.17
C ALA A 218 -6.07 -11.89 4.67
N THR A 219 -5.12 -12.75 4.29
CA THR A 219 -4.69 -13.00 2.91
C THR A 219 -4.91 -14.45 2.46
N ARG A 220 -5.75 -15.21 3.18
CA ARG A 220 -6.22 -16.52 2.70
C ARG A 220 -6.88 -16.40 1.34
N ASP A 221 -6.76 -17.45 0.54
CA ASP A 221 -7.25 -17.46 -0.85
C ASP A 221 -8.76 -17.16 -0.94
N GLU A 222 -9.55 -17.52 0.07
CA GLU A 222 -10.98 -17.20 0.15
C GLU A 222 -11.30 -15.69 0.23
N PHE A 223 -10.34 -14.86 0.61
CA PHE A 223 -10.46 -13.40 0.64
C PHE A 223 -9.76 -12.71 -0.53
N VAL A 224 -9.06 -13.46 -1.39
CA VAL A 224 -8.13 -12.91 -2.39
C VAL A 224 -8.65 -13.13 -3.81
N VAL A 225 -8.66 -12.06 -4.60
CA VAL A 225 -8.76 -12.11 -6.05
C VAL A 225 -7.38 -11.88 -6.64
N GLN A 226 -6.90 -12.83 -7.46
CA GLN A 226 -5.70 -12.66 -8.26
C GLN A 226 -6.10 -12.20 -9.68
N TRP A 227 -5.69 -10.98 -10.04
CA TRP A 227 -5.92 -10.43 -11.37
C TRP A 227 -4.70 -10.64 -12.27
N GLN A 228 -4.85 -11.53 -13.24
CA GLN A 228 -3.86 -11.71 -14.31
C GLN A 228 -4.12 -10.67 -15.39
N TRP A 229 -3.12 -9.82 -15.64
CA TRP A 229 -3.28 -8.66 -16.51
C TRP A 229 -3.21 -9.01 -17.99
N GLU A 230 -4.10 -8.39 -18.77
CA GLU A 230 -4.01 -8.28 -20.23
C GLU A 230 -3.91 -6.80 -20.65
N PRO A 231 -3.18 -6.46 -21.73
CA PRO A 231 -3.16 -5.09 -22.24
C PRO A 231 -4.56 -4.54 -22.50
N GLY A 232 -4.85 -3.34 -21.97
CA GLY A 232 -6.17 -2.71 -22.02
C GLY A 232 -7.01 -2.89 -20.76
N ASP A 233 -6.65 -3.81 -19.87
CA ASP A 233 -7.31 -3.96 -18.58
C ASP A 233 -7.24 -2.66 -17.76
N PHE A 234 -8.34 -2.36 -17.07
CA PHE A 234 -8.46 -1.22 -16.18
C PHE A 234 -9.11 -1.65 -14.87
N VAL A 235 -8.35 -1.61 -13.77
CA VAL A 235 -8.83 -1.97 -12.43
C VAL A 235 -8.84 -0.75 -11.54
N VAL A 236 -9.94 -0.54 -10.84
CA VAL A 236 -10.09 0.46 -9.78
C VAL A 236 -10.38 -0.27 -8.48
N TRP A 237 -9.73 0.12 -7.39
CA TRP A 237 -10.00 -0.47 -6.07
C TRP A 237 -10.17 0.58 -4.99
N ASP A 238 -10.90 0.20 -3.94
CA ASP A 238 -11.13 1.04 -2.77
C ASP A 238 -10.04 0.74 -1.74
N ASN A 239 -9.18 1.73 -1.52
CA ASN A 239 -8.03 1.59 -0.64
C ASN A 239 -8.44 1.48 0.84
N ARG A 240 -9.69 1.81 1.20
CA ARG A 240 -10.18 1.76 2.59
C ARG A 240 -10.57 0.36 3.04
N CYS A 241 -10.79 -0.55 2.10
CA CYS A 241 -11.21 -1.92 2.40
C CYS A 241 -10.45 -2.99 1.60
N THR A 242 -9.35 -2.60 0.94
CA THR A 242 -8.56 -3.50 0.10
C THR A 242 -7.09 -3.42 0.50
N MET A 243 -6.47 -4.58 0.69
CA MET A 243 -5.02 -4.72 0.64
C MET A 243 -4.63 -5.29 -0.71
N HIS A 244 -3.44 -5.00 -1.20
CA HIS A 244 -2.97 -5.58 -2.45
C HIS A 244 -1.47 -5.90 -2.42
N CYS A 245 -1.05 -6.78 -3.33
CA CYS A 245 0.35 -7.03 -3.60
C CYS A 245 0.56 -7.35 -5.09
N ALA A 246 1.79 -7.14 -5.57
CA ALA A 246 2.20 -7.59 -6.91
C ALA A 246 2.87 -8.96 -6.81
N THR A 247 2.62 -9.81 -7.80
CA THR A 247 3.36 -11.06 -7.99
C THR A 247 4.55 -10.83 -8.93
N GLY A 248 5.61 -11.62 -8.77
CA GLY A 248 6.77 -11.54 -9.63
C GLY A 248 6.54 -12.03 -11.05
N PHE A 249 7.48 -11.66 -11.93
CA PHE A 249 7.60 -12.14 -13.30
C PHE A 249 9.10 -12.16 -13.68
N GLU A 250 9.44 -12.72 -14.84
CA GLU A 250 10.82 -12.71 -15.37
C GLU A 250 11.22 -11.30 -15.87
N TRP A 251 11.39 -10.36 -14.94
CA TRP A 251 11.58 -8.93 -15.18
C TRP A 251 12.87 -8.56 -15.95
N GLN A 252 13.81 -9.49 -16.08
CA GLN A 252 15.00 -9.32 -16.90
C GLN A 252 14.74 -9.58 -18.39
N ARG A 253 13.69 -10.35 -18.72
CA ARG A 253 13.35 -10.79 -20.08
C ARG A 253 12.12 -10.08 -20.63
N PHE A 254 11.17 -9.75 -19.78
CA PHE A 254 9.89 -9.17 -20.17
C PHE A 254 9.65 -7.81 -19.53
N THR A 255 8.84 -7.00 -20.20
CA THR A 255 8.40 -5.69 -19.71
C THR A 255 7.00 -5.79 -19.15
N ARG A 256 6.79 -5.12 -18.02
CA ARG A 256 5.49 -4.80 -17.44
C ARG A 256 5.39 -3.29 -17.36
N GLU A 257 4.35 -2.72 -17.94
CA GLU A 257 4.03 -1.30 -17.81
C GLU A 257 2.57 -1.15 -17.43
N MET A 258 2.36 -0.51 -16.29
CA MET A 258 1.05 -0.10 -15.83
C MET A 258 1.05 1.39 -15.61
N TRP A 259 -0.07 2.04 -15.88
CA TRP A 259 -0.29 3.45 -15.55
C TRP A 259 -1.19 3.54 -14.34
N ARG A 260 -0.69 4.17 -13.27
CA ARG A 260 -1.42 4.35 -12.03
C ARG A 260 -1.83 5.80 -11.86
N THR A 261 -3.07 6.02 -11.44
CA THR A 261 -3.49 7.28 -10.83
C THR A 261 -4.08 7.02 -9.45
N THR A 262 -3.93 8.00 -8.57
CA THR A 262 -4.40 7.95 -7.19
C THR A 262 -5.72 8.69 -7.07
N LEU A 263 -6.64 8.15 -6.29
CA LEU A 263 -7.94 8.76 -6.04
C LEU A 263 -8.00 9.29 -4.60
N VAL A 264 -8.40 10.54 -4.47
CA VAL A 264 -8.47 11.29 -3.22
C VAL A 264 -9.89 11.82 -3.02
N ARG A 265 -10.22 12.22 -1.80
CA ARG A 265 -11.47 12.91 -1.53
C ARG A 265 -11.17 14.22 -0.81
N GLU A 266 -11.95 15.26 -1.10
CA GLU A 266 -12.02 16.39 -0.19
C GLU A 266 -12.55 15.88 1.15
N TRP A 267 -11.73 16.02 2.18
CA TRP A 267 -12.16 15.80 3.55
C TRP A 267 -12.63 17.17 4.04
N GLU A 268 -13.94 17.31 4.29
CA GLU A 268 -14.45 18.44 5.09
C GLU A 268 -13.72 18.42 6.44
N GLU A 269 -13.24 19.60 6.87
CA GLU A 269 -12.39 19.76 8.06
C GLU A 269 -13.13 19.47 9.37
#